data_AF-A0A2W4M2M2-F1
#
_entry.id   AF-A0A2W4M2M2-F1
#
_cell.length_a   1.000
_cell.length_b   1.000
_cell.length_c   1.000
_cell.angle_alpha   90.00
_cell.angle_beta   90.00
_cell.angle_gamma   90.00
#
_symmetry.space_group_name_H-M   'P 1'
#
loop_
_entity.id
_entity.type
_entity.pdbx_description
1 polymer ?
#
loop_
_entity_poly.entity_id
_entity_poly.type
_entity_poly.pdbx_seq_one_letter_code
_entity_poly.pdbx_strand_id
1 'polypeptide(L)'
;MDQEPTPIAEAADLWAAAQRARRRPLAASTIESYRDAWRSFAAWATSQGRRTAADLQPRDLGLWIDSLAGMADGTVQTYSHGALAIVKFLADRGELG
;
A
#
# COMPACT_ATOMS: atom_id res chain seq x y z
N MET A 1 13.39 -19.01 8.99
CA MET A 1 12.09 -18.84 9.67
C MET A 1 11.18 -18.31 8.59
N ASP A 2 10.35 -19.18 8.03
CA ASP A 2 9.40 -18.80 6.98
C ASP A 2 8.40 -17.83 7.60
N GLN A 3 8.55 -16.55 7.30
CA GLN A 3 7.67 -15.52 7.80
C GLN A 3 6.36 -15.62 7.01
N GLU A 4 5.23 -15.75 7.71
CA GLU A 4 3.93 -15.82 7.03
C GLU A 4 3.71 -14.56 6.18
N PRO A 5 3.13 -14.70 4.97
CA PRO A 5 2.88 -13.56 4.10
C PRO A 5 1.98 -12.53 4.77
N THR A 6 2.45 -11.28 4.83
CA THR A 6 1.69 -10.17 5.41
C THR A 6 0.32 -10.04 4.75
N PRO A 7 -0.79 -10.08 5.51
CA PRO A 7 -2.11 -9.77 4.97
C PRO A 7 -2.14 -8.36 4.38
N ILE A 8 -2.69 -8.18 3.17
CA ILE A 8 -2.73 -6.84 2.56
C ILE A 8 -3.50 -5.84 3.42
N ALA A 9 -4.48 -6.28 4.21
CA ALA A 9 -5.22 -5.43 5.13
C ALA A 9 -4.34 -4.83 6.25
N GLU A 10 -3.24 -5.49 6.62
CA GLU A 10 -2.37 -5.10 7.73
C GLU A 10 -1.13 -4.31 7.29
N ALA A 11 -0.77 -4.38 6.01
CA ALA A 11 0.47 -3.78 5.48
C ALA A 11 0.58 -2.26 5.75
N ALA A 12 -0.53 -1.52 5.68
CA ALA A 12 -0.55 -0.09 6.01
C ALA A 12 -0.20 0.19 7.47
N ASP A 13 -0.62 -0.67 8.40
CA ASP A 13 -0.38 -0.49 9.82
C ASP A 13 1.07 -0.83 10.18
N LEU A 14 1.62 -1.88 9.58
CA LEU A 14 3.04 -2.22 9.67
C LEU A 14 3.93 -1.11 9.11
N TRP A 15 3.59 -0.58 7.94
CA TRP A 15 4.30 0.56 7.35
C TRP A 15 4.21 1.79 8.25
N ALA A 16 3.03 2.10 8.77
CA ALA A 16 2.83 3.27 9.64
C ALA A 16 3.63 3.16 10.94
N ALA A 17 3.66 1.97 11.56
CA ALA A 17 4.51 1.70 12.72
C ALA A 17 5.99 1.91 12.39
N ALA A 18 6.45 1.39 11.25
CA ALA A 18 7.84 1.56 10.80
C ALA A 18 8.19 3.03 10.52
N GLN A 19 7.28 3.83 9.94
CA GLN A 19 7.51 5.26 9.72
C GLN A 19 7.57 6.07 11.02
N ARG A 20 6.69 5.76 11.98
CA ARG A 20 6.68 6.40 13.30
C ARG A 20 7.97 6.12 14.09
N ALA A 21 8.57 4.95 13.90
CA ALA A 21 9.81 4.55 14.56
C ALA A 21 11.09 5.19 13.96
N ARG A 22 11.00 5.92 12.84
CA ARG A 22 12.19 6.53 12.21
C ARG A 22 12.76 7.69 13.05
N ARG A 23 14.07 7.94 12.91
CA ARG A 23 14.74 9.11 13.51
C ARG A 23 14.12 10.46 13.08
N ARG A 24 13.56 10.51 11.87
CA ARG A 24 12.77 11.64 11.35
C ARG A 24 11.46 11.07 10.79
N PRO A 25 10.42 10.94 11.61
CA PRO A 25 9.12 10.44 11.17
C PRO A 25 8.49 11.37 10.14
N LEU A 26 7.63 10.81 9.28
CA LEU A 26 6.71 11.60 8.48
C LEU A 26 5.67 12.29 9.38
N ALA A 27 5.06 13.36 8.88
CA ALA A 27 3.93 13.99 9.55
C ALA A 27 2.77 12.99 9.72
N ALA A 28 2.05 13.09 10.84
CA ALA A 28 0.95 12.18 11.13
C ALA A 28 -0.14 12.20 10.03
N SER A 29 -0.45 13.38 9.50
CA SER A 29 -1.40 13.55 8.39
C SER A 29 -0.96 12.84 7.10
N THR A 30 0.33 12.86 6.79
CA THR A 30 0.89 12.12 5.65
C THR A 30 0.77 10.61 5.86
N ILE A 31 1.06 10.12 7.07
CA ILE A 31 0.92 8.70 7.41
C ILE A 31 -0.54 8.26 7.25
N GLU A 32 -1.50 9.02 7.78
CA GLU A 32 -2.93 8.68 7.65
C GLU A 32 -3.40 8.76 6.19
N SER A 33 -2.94 9.73 5.41
CA SER A 33 -3.27 9.83 3.98
C SER A 33 -2.77 8.61 3.20
N TYR A 34 -1.59 8.09 3.52
CA TYR A 34 -1.04 6.91 2.82
C TYR A 34 -1.70 5.62 3.30
N ARG A 35 -2.09 5.53 4.58
CA ARG A 35 -2.91 4.42 5.08
C ARG A 35 -4.26 4.39 4.35
N ASP A 36 -4.89 5.54 4.12
CA ASP A 36 -6.16 5.60 3.39
C ASP A 36 -6.00 5.21 1.92
N ALA A 37 -4.95 5.70 1.26
CA ALA A 37 -4.59 5.28 -0.10
C ALA A 37 -4.42 3.76 -0.20
N TRP A 38 -3.73 3.16 0.77
CA TRP A 38 -3.56 1.71 0.80
C TRP A 38 -4.84 0.97 1.12
N ARG A 39 -5.72 1.46 2.00
CA ARG A 39 -7.03 0.84 2.23
C ARG A 39 -7.85 0.78 0.95
N SER A 40 -7.82 1.85 0.14
CA SER A 40 -8.45 1.86 -1.18
C SER A 40 -7.84 0.81 -2.12
N PHE A 41 -6.51 0.77 -2.22
CA PHE A 41 -5.81 -0.26 -3.01
C PHE A 41 -6.09 -1.68 -2.52
N ALA A 42 -6.06 -1.93 -1.20
CA ALA A 42 -6.27 -3.23 -0.60
C ALA A 42 -7.71 -3.73 -0.80
N ALA A 43 -8.70 -2.84 -0.75
CA ALA A 43 -10.09 -3.17 -1.08
C ALA A 43 -10.23 -3.60 -2.55
N TRP A 44 -9.62 -2.83 -3.47
CA TRP A 44 -9.56 -3.21 -4.88
C TRP A 44 -8.83 -4.56 -5.07
N ALA A 45 -7.65 -4.74 -4.47
CA ALA A 45 -6.86 -5.96 -4.61
C ALA A 45 -7.59 -7.18 -4.05
N THR A 46 -8.32 -7.02 -2.94
CA THR A 46 -9.20 -8.05 -2.39
C THR A 46 -10.29 -8.45 -3.38
N SER A 47 -10.89 -7.48 -4.09
CA SER A 47 -11.86 -7.76 -5.16
C SER A 47 -11.27 -8.55 -6.33
N GLN A 48 -9.94 -8.45 -6.54
CA GLN A 48 -9.18 -9.23 -7.53
C GLN A 48 -8.68 -10.59 -6.97
N GLY A 49 -9.05 -10.95 -5.74
CA GLY A 49 -8.66 -12.19 -5.10
C GLY A 49 -7.29 -12.17 -4.39
N ARG A 50 -6.64 -11.00 -4.25
CA ARG A 50 -5.40 -10.84 -3.50
C ARG A 50 -5.71 -10.76 -2.01
N ARG A 51 -5.03 -11.53 -1.16
CA ARG A 51 -5.25 -11.51 0.31
C ARG A 51 -3.98 -11.21 1.08
N THR A 52 -2.84 -11.59 0.54
CA THR A 52 -1.52 -11.40 1.14
C THR A 52 -0.60 -10.61 0.20
N ALA A 53 0.47 -10.04 0.74
CA ALA A 53 1.47 -9.31 -0.04
C ALA A 53 2.09 -10.17 -1.14
N ALA A 54 2.25 -11.47 -0.91
CA ALA A 54 2.77 -12.44 -1.87
C ALA A 54 1.81 -12.68 -3.06
N ASP A 55 0.52 -12.38 -2.91
CA ASP A 55 -0.45 -12.51 -4.01
C ASP A 55 -0.33 -11.36 -5.02
N LEU A 56 0.20 -10.20 -4.59
CA LEU A 56 0.26 -8.98 -5.40
C LEU A 56 1.15 -9.18 -6.62
N GLN A 57 0.68 -8.75 -7.78
CA GLN A 57 1.40 -8.81 -9.03
C GLN A 57 2.01 -7.45 -9.40
N PRO A 58 3.10 -7.40 -10.18
CA PRO A 58 3.71 -6.13 -10.61
C PRO A 58 2.75 -5.16 -11.30
N ARG A 59 1.72 -5.68 -11.99
CA ARG A 59 0.71 -4.87 -12.70
C ARG A 59 -0.44 -4.37 -11.84
N ASP A 60 -0.63 -4.92 -10.64
CA ASP A 60 -1.83 -4.69 -9.84
C ASP A 60 -1.97 -3.21 -9.45
N LEU A 61 -0.86 -2.54 -9.12
CA LEU A 61 -0.88 -1.11 -8.81
C LEU A 61 -1.33 -0.26 -10.01
N GLY A 62 -0.85 -0.58 -11.22
CA GLY A 62 -1.24 0.14 -12.45
C GLY A 62 -2.72 -0.02 -12.75
N LEU A 63 -3.23 -1.26 -12.69
CA LEU A 63 -4.64 -1.55 -12.93
C LEU A 63 -5.56 -0.87 -11.90
N TRP A 64 -5.12 -0.76 -10.65
CA TRP A 64 -5.85 0.00 -9.64
C TRP A 64 -5.86 1.51 -9.96
N ILE A 65 -4.72 2.09 -10.33
CA ILE A 65 -4.65 3.51 -10.72
C ILE A 65 -5.60 3.81 -11.88
N ASP A 66 -5.63 2.93 -12.89
CA ASP A 66 -6.58 3.04 -14.01
C ASP A 66 -8.03 2.97 -13.54
N SER A 67 -8.33 2.22 -12.48
CA SER A 67 -9.68 2.14 -11.89
C SER A 67 -10.11 3.39 -11.14
N LEU A 68 -9.19 4.32 -10.84
CA LEU A 68 -9.51 5.62 -10.23
C LEU A 68 -10.00 6.65 -11.26
N ALA A 69 -10.26 6.23 -12.50
CA ALA A 69 -10.80 7.07 -13.56
C ALA A 69 -12.09 7.78 -13.10
N GLY A 70 -12.01 9.11 -12.96
CA GLY A 70 -13.11 9.96 -12.48
C GLY A 70 -12.82 10.67 -11.16
N MET A 71 -11.72 10.33 -10.47
CA MET A 71 -11.19 11.15 -9.37
C MET A 71 -10.39 12.34 -9.88
N ALA A 72 -10.23 13.38 -9.07
CA ALA A 72 -9.37 14.51 -9.39
C ALA A 72 -7.89 14.07 -9.47
N ASP A 73 -7.14 14.59 -10.45
CA ASP A 73 -5.74 14.22 -10.71
C ASP A 73 -4.85 14.30 -9.45
N GLY A 74 -5.03 15.34 -8.64
CA GLY A 74 -4.28 15.50 -7.38
C GLY A 74 -4.57 14.40 -6.35
N THR A 75 -5.79 13.88 -6.32
CA THR A 75 -6.17 12.74 -5.48
C THR A 75 -5.57 11.46 -6.03
N VAL A 76 -5.66 11.22 -7.34
CA VAL A 76 -5.03 10.08 -8.01
C VAL A 76 -3.52 10.06 -7.73
N GLN A 77 -2.84 11.20 -7.86
CA GLN A 77 -1.41 11.32 -7.59
C GLN A 77 -1.07 10.99 -6.13
N THR A 78 -1.82 11.55 -5.17
CA THR A 78 -1.60 11.31 -3.75
C THR A 78 -1.82 9.85 -3.38
N TYR A 79 -2.90 9.24 -3.90
CA TYR A 79 -3.24 7.84 -3.62
C TYR A 79 -2.23 6.89 -4.25
N SER A 80 -1.86 7.14 -5.51
CA SER A 80 -0.83 6.37 -6.22
C SER A 80 0.49 6.37 -5.45
N HIS A 81 0.91 7.56 -4.99
CA HIS A 81 2.16 7.69 -4.26
C HIS A 81 2.12 7.02 -2.88
N GLY A 82 1.00 7.15 -2.16
CA GLY A 82 0.82 6.51 -0.85
C GLY A 82 0.82 4.98 -0.93
N ALA A 83 0.08 4.41 -1.89
CA ALA A 83 0.07 2.98 -2.13
C ALA A 83 1.45 2.46 -2.56
N LEU A 84 2.13 3.16 -3.46
CA LEU A 84 3.49 2.81 -3.90
C LEU A 84 4.49 2.78 -2.74
N ALA A 85 4.40 3.73 -1.80
CA ALA A 85 5.28 3.76 -0.64
C ALA A 85 5.15 2.49 0.23
N ILE A 86 3.96 1.91 0.31
CA ILE A 86 3.70 0.68 1.07
C ILE A 86 4.08 -0.56 0.23
N VAL A 87 3.82 -0.58 -1.07
CA VAL A 87 4.35 -1.62 -1.98
C VAL A 87 5.87 -1.70 -1.86
N LYS A 88 6.57 -0.55 -1.93
CA LYS A 88 8.03 -0.51 -1.75
C LYS A 88 8.45 -1.07 -0.40
N PHE A 89 7.75 -0.73 0.68
CA PHE A 89 8.04 -1.25 2.01
C PHE A 89 7.94 -2.78 2.09
N LEU A 90 6.93 -3.37 1.45
CA LEU A 90 6.80 -4.83 1.34
C LEU A 90 7.91 -5.43 0.46
N ALA A 91 8.27 -4.78 -0.65
CA ALA A 91 9.35 -5.20 -1.53
C ALA A 91 10.71 -5.23 -0.80
N ASP A 92 11.01 -4.18 -0.03
CA ASP A 92 12.23 -4.07 0.76
C ASP A 92 12.34 -5.17 1.83
N ARG A 93 11.21 -5.81 2.18
CA ARG A 93 11.12 -6.95 3.12
C ARG A 93 11.09 -8.31 2.41
N GLY A 94 11.10 -8.33 1.07
CA GLY A 94 11.01 -9.56 0.27
C GLY A 94 9.64 -10.22 0.31
N GLU A 95 8.57 -9.45 0.58
CA GLU A 95 7.21 -9.98 0.79
C GLU A 95 6.31 -9.90 -0.46
N LEU A 96 6.82 -9.38 -1.58
CA LEU A 96 6.10 -9.36 -2.87
C LEU A 96 6.40 -10.62 -3.68
N GLY A 97 5.38 -11.12 -4.40
CA GLY A 97 5.48 -12.28 -5.31
C GLY A 97 6.04 -11.98 -6.69
#